data_AF-A0A699T0Z6-F1
#
_entry.id   AF-A0A699T0Z6-F1
#
_cell.length_a   1.000
_cell.length_b   1.000
_cell.length_c   1.000
_cell.angle_alpha   90.00
_cell.angle_beta   90.00
_cell.angle_gamma   90.00
#
_symmetry.space_group_name_H-M   'P 1'
#
loop_
_entity.id
_entity.type
_entity.pdbx_description
1 polymer ?
#
loop_
_entity_poly.entity_id
_entity_poly.type
_entity_poly.pdbx_seq_one_letter_code
_entity_poly.pdbx_strand_id
1 'polypeptide(L)'
;AIYVYSSTSQYQGRYRAYVNGIGNPVVPLGQGFFTRVAAGQSTATMNFRNSQRLTTPTGTSFQRTTADARPQVQLTLQGAGSPLLDEATVYFENGATLDFDLSYDAEKLTNPTGLNLSTSLAGGRQLSINGQPELSTSQRVVSLAVGVPTAGVYTFSASQLLNLGTVPVYLRDLQLGTLTDLSKQPVYQFTVGNASALLTGRFELVFSPQ
;
A
#
# COMPACT_ATOMS: atom_id res chain seq x y z
N ALA A 1 27.14 -25.22 -0.81
CA ALA A 1 27.09 -23.77 -1.08
C ALA A 1 25.67 -23.28 -0.83
N ILE A 2 25.50 -22.07 -0.29
CA ILE A 2 24.22 -21.36 -0.29
C ILE A 2 24.21 -20.36 -1.44
N TYR A 3 23.06 -20.19 -2.08
CA TYR A 3 22.85 -19.21 -3.14
C TYR A 3 21.68 -18.32 -2.74
N VAL A 4 21.94 -17.04 -2.56
CA VAL A 4 20.94 -16.07 -2.12
C VAL A 4 20.74 -15.07 -3.24
N TYR A 5 19.50 -14.88 -3.69
CA TYR A 5 19.20 -13.80 -4.63
C TYR A 5 19.28 -12.46 -3.89
N SER A 6 20.10 -11.54 -4.37
CA SER A 6 20.21 -10.18 -3.83
C SER A 6 19.65 -9.22 -4.86
N SER A 7 18.56 -8.54 -4.51
CA SER A 7 17.98 -7.50 -5.34
C SER A 7 18.92 -6.30 -5.40
N THR A 8 19.11 -5.78 -6.60
CA THR A 8 19.84 -4.53 -6.87
C THR A 8 18.92 -3.44 -7.41
N SER A 9 17.67 -3.78 -7.78
CA SER A 9 16.57 -2.87 -8.10
C SER A 9 15.22 -3.64 -8.10
N GLN A 10 14.11 -2.98 -8.45
CA GLN A 10 12.76 -3.57 -8.49
C GLN A 10 12.65 -4.88 -9.29
N TYR A 11 13.41 -5.01 -10.38
CA TYR A 11 13.38 -6.18 -11.27
C TYR A 11 14.76 -6.78 -11.55
N GLN A 12 15.82 -6.20 -10.99
CA GLN A 12 17.18 -6.69 -11.17
C GLN A 12 17.75 -7.19 -9.86
N GLY A 13 18.63 -8.14 -10.00
CA GLY A 13 19.35 -8.73 -8.90
C GLY A 13 20.30 -9.78 -9.41
N ARG A 14 21.09 -10.30 -8.48
CA ARG A 14 22.09 -11.32 -8.78
C ARG A 14 22.06 -12.38 -7.70
N TYR A 15 22.34 -13.61 -8.10
CA TYR A 15 22.71 -14.63 -7.12
C TYR A 15 24.09 -14.31 -6.58
N ARG A 16 24.19 -14.22 -5.26
CA ARG A 16 25.47 -14.36 -4.57
C ARG A 16 25.55 -15.76 -4.00
N ALA A 17 26.75 -16.32 -4.05
CA ALA A 17 27.05 -17.61 -3.46
C ALA A 17 27.89 -17.42 -2.19
N TYR A 18 27.72 -18.35 -1.25
CA TYR A 18 28.66 -18.54 -0.17
C TYR A 18 29.00 -20.01 0.00
N VAL A 19 30.30 -20.29 0.05
CA VAL A 19 30.83 -21.63 0.30
C VAL A 19 32.22 -21.50 0.90
N ASN A 20 32.53 -22.35 1.88
CA ASN A 20 33.87 -22.48 2.46
C ASN A 20 34.49 -21.15 2.94
N GLY A 21 33.72 -20.30 3.62
CA GLY A 21 34.22 -18.99 4.10
C GLY A 21 34.35 -17.91 3.02
N ILE A 22 34.07 -18.22 1.75
CA ILE A 22 34.17 -17.29 0.63
C ILE A 22 32.79 -16.79 0.22
N GLY A 23 32.66 -15.46 0.11
CA GLY A 23 31.41 -14.76 -0.19
C GLY A 23 30.71 -14.24 1.07
N ASN A 24 29.47 -13.80 0.93
CA ASN A 24 28.67 -13.30 2.06
C ASN A 24 27.74 -14.42 2.58
N PRO A 25 27.90 -14.90 3.82
CA PRO A 25 27.11 -15.99 4.40
C PRO A 25 25.71 -15.60 4.88
N VAL A 26 25.39 -14.31 4.89
CA VAL A 26 24.20 -13.79 5.56
C VAL A 26 22.94 -14.07 4.72
N VAL A 27 21.86 -14.55 5.33
CA VAL A 27 20.52 -14.62 4.72
C VAL A 27 19.62 -13.62 5.44
N PRO A 28 19.20 -12.51 4.79
CA PRO A 28 18.32 -11.54 5.44
C PRO A 28 16.94 -12.12 5.76
N LEU A 29 16.26 -11.49 6.74
CA LEU A 29 14.88 -11.86 7.09
C LEU A 29 13.96 -11.79 5.88
N GLY A 30 13.09 -12.81 5.74
CA GLY A 30 12.14 -12.93 4.62
C GLY A 30 12.77 -13.32 3.28
N GLN A 31 14.08 -13.58 3.20
CA GLN A 31 14.73 -14.03 1.97
C GLN A 31 14.78 -15.55 1.87
N GLY A 32 14.44 -16.06 0.68
CA GLY A 32 14.73 -17.44 0.30
C GLY A 32 16.18 -17.63 -0.12
N PHE A 33 16.67 -18.85 -0.03
CA PHE A 33 17.97 -19.25 -0.56
C PHE A 33 17.86 -20.65 -1.18
N PHE A 34 18.73 -20.93 -2.14
CA PHE A 34 18.86 -22.25 -2.74
C PHE A 34 20.11 -22.95 -2.22
N THR A 35 20.04 -24.28 -2.18
CA THR A 35 21.18 -25.15 -1.90
C THR A 35 21.24 -26.22 -2.98
N ARG A 36 22.43 -26.75 -3.22
CA ARG A 36 22.65 -27.82 -4.18
C ARG A 36 23.11 -29.07 -3.45
N VAL A 37 22.41 -30.17 -3.69
CA VAL A 37 22.80 -31.51 -3.21
C VAL A 37 23.95 -32.06 -4.06
N ALA A 38 24.75 -32.96 -3.49
CA ALA A 38 25.82 -33.62 -4.22
C ALA A 38 25.27 -34.45 -5.39
N ALA A 39 26.09 -34.65 -6.43
CA ALA A 39 25.69 -35.46 -7.57
C ALA A 39 25.31 -36.89 -7.12
N GLY A 40 24.20 -37.41 -7.65
CA GLY A 40 23.67 -38.72 -7.28
C GLY A 40 22.88 -38.76 -5.96
N GLN A 41 22.69 -37.63 -5.29
CA GLN A 41 21.85 -37.53 -4.10
C GLN A 41 20.53 -36.83 -4.42
N SER A 42 19.43 -37.30 -3.82
CA SER A 42 18.10 -36.68 -3.95
C SER A 42 17.72 -35.82 -2.74
N THR A 43 18.43 -35.95 -1.62
CA THR A 43 18.18 -35.24 -0.37
C THR A 43 19.48 -34.80 0.31
N ALA A 44 19.40 -33.81 1.19
CA ALA A 44 20.47 -33.42 2.09
C ALA A 44 19.89 -32.80 3.38
N THR A 45 20.62 -32.90 4.48
CA THR A 45 20.25 -32.26 5.75
C THR A 45 21.01 -30.97 5.94
N MET A 46 20.30 -29.88 6.24
CA MET A 46 20.87 -28.60 6.64
C MET A 46 20.50 -28.30 8.09
N ASN A 47 21.52 -28.09 8.93
CA ASN A 47 21.33 -27.79 10.34
C ASN A 47 21.60 -26.30 10.61
N PHE A 48 20.59 -25.60 11.11
CA PHE A 48 20.73 -24.23 11.61
C PHE A 48 21.03 -24.25 13.10
N ARG A 49 22.10 -23.56 13.50
CA ARG A 49 22.52 -23.44 14.90
C ARG A 49 22.30 -22.01 15.38
N ASN A 50 21.95 -21.84 16.65
CA ASN A 50 21.84 -20.50 17.24
C ASN A 50 23.14 -19.69 17.14
N SER A 51 24.31 -20.36 17.17
CA SER A 51 25.61 -19.72 16.96
C SER A 51 25.82 -19.11 15.57
N GLN A 52 24.96 -19.45 14.59
CA GLN A 52 24.99 -18.86 13.23
C GLN A 52 24.08 -17.63 13.10
N ARG A 53 23.28 -17.31 14.13
CA ARG A 53 22.44 -16.11 14.14
C ARG A 53 23.34 -14.89 14.34
N LEU A 54 23.23 -13.92 13.44
CA LEU A 54 23.88 -12.62 13.66
C LEU A 54 23.24 -11.95 14.88
N THR A 55 24.07 -11.57 15.85
CA THR A 55 23.64 -10.92 17.09
C THR A 55 23.90 -9.41 17.09
N THR A 56 24.58 -8.88 16.07
CA THR A 56 24.85 -7.45 15.91
C THR A 56 23.65 -6.72 15.26
N PRO A 57 23.21 -5.54 15.77
CA PRO A 57 21.97 -4.85 15.36
C PRO A 57 21.84 -4.40 13.89
N THR A 58 22.80 -4.66 13.01
CA THR A 58 22.79 -4.22 11.60
C THR A 58 23.35 -5.27 10.63
N GLY A 59 23.46 -6.54 11.04
CA GLY A 59 24.10 -7.59 10.25
C GLY A 59 23.35 -8.04 8.98
N THR A 60 22.09 -7.63 8.80
CA THR A 60 21.26 -7.97 7.64
C THR A 60 20.60 -6.71 7.05
N SER A 61 20.89 -6.38 5.79
CA SER A 61 20.07 -5.44 5.04
C SER A 61 18.80 -6.14 4.50
N PHE A 62 17.61 -5.59 4.76
CA PHE A 62 16.42 -5.99 4.03
C PHE A 62 16.65 -5.71 2.54
N GLN A 63 16.42 -6.68 1.65
CA GLN A 63 16.77 -6.58 0.23
C GLN A 63 15.81 -5.70 -0.58
N ARG A 64 15.22 -4.69 0.06
CA ARG A 64 14.51 -3.59 -0.57
C ARG A 64 14.83 -2.33 0.23
N THR A 65 15.66 -1.47 -0.34
CA THR A 65 15.87 -0.10 0.15
C THR A 65 15.70 0.85 -1.02
N THR A 66 14.72 1.73 -0.89
CA THR A 66 14.64 3.17 -1.22
C THR A 66 13.15 3.45 -1.06
N ALA A 67 12.79 4.38 -0.19
CA ALA A 67 11.39 4.74 -0.01
C ALA A 67 10.82 5.20 -1.36
N ASP A 68 9.58 4.81 -1.67
CA ASP A 68 8.88 5.37 -2.82
C ASP A 68 8.83 6.90 -2.66
N ALA A 69 9.31 7.62 -3.67
CA ALA A 69 9.41 9.08 -3.65
C ALA A 69 8.17 9.75 -4.25
N ARG A 70 7.22 8.98 -4.80
CA ARG A 70 6.00 9.51 -5.41
C ARG A 70 5.06 10.07 -4.33
N PRO A 71 4.35 11.19 -4.59
CA PRO A 71 3.30 11.66 -3.72
C PRO A 71 2.19 10.60 -3.61
N GLN A 72 1.80 10.24 -2.40
CA GLN A 72 0.73 9.26 -2.19
C GLN A 72 -0.04 9.47 -0.88
N VAL A 73 -1.31 9.10 -0.94
CA VAL A 73 -2.25 9.07 0.18
C VAL A 73 -2.87 7.68 0.23
N GLN A 74 -2.73 7.00 1.35
CA GLN A 74 -3.48 5.79 1.64
C GLN A 74 -4.52 6.11 2.72
N LEU A 75 -5.78 5.79 2.42
CA LEU A 75 -6.86 5.81 3.38
C LEU A 75 -7.23 4.38 3.76
N THR A 76 -7.52 4.18 5.04
CA THR A 76 -8.18 2.96 5.53
C THR A 76 -9.59 3.27 6.02
N LEU A 77 -10.47 2.29 5.91
CA LEU A 77 -11.85 2.32 6.41
C LEU A 77 -12.06 1.18 7.40
N GLN A 78 -12.62 1.49 8.56
CA GLN A 78 -12.94 0.51 9.60
C GLN A 78 -14.27 0.82 10.27
N GLY A 79 -15.06 -0.21 10.55
CA GLY A 79 -16.28 -0.09 11.37
C GLY A 79 -15.97 -0.10 12.87
N ALA A 80 -16.74 0.63 13.67
CA ALA A 80 -16.55 0.67 15.12
C ALA A 80 -16.62 -0.74 15.75
N GLY A 81 -15.55 -1.14 16.45
CA GLY A 81 -15.43 -2.46 17.08
C GLY A 81 -15.25 -3.65 16.12
N SER A 82 -15.10 -3.40 14.82
CA SER A 82 -14.91 -4.45 13.81
C SER A 82 -13.41 -4.70 13.55
N PRO A 83 -12.97 -5.97 13.41
CA PRO A 83 -11.61 -6.28 12.96
C PRO A 83 -11.44 -6.12 11.44
N LEU A 84 -12.53 -5.88 10.70
CA LEU A 84 -12.50 -5.71 9.25
C LEU A 84 -11.92 -4.34 8.89
N LEU A 85 -10.95 -4.34 7.98
CA LEU A 85 -10.28 -3.16 7.46
C LEU A 85 -10.23 -3.27 5.95
N ASP A 86 -10.35 -2.14 5.28
CA ASP A 86 -10.12 -2.05 3.85
C ASP A 86 -9.44 -0.72 3.50
N GLU A 87 -8.77 -0.67 2.36
CA GLU A 87 -7.94 0.48 1.98
C GLU A 87 -8.12 0.91 0.52
N ALA A 88 -7.83 2.18 0.28
CA ALA A 88 -7.62 2.72 -1.07
C ALA A 88 -6.44 3.68 -1.07
N THR A 89 -5.68 3.67 -2.16
CA THR A 89 -4.49 4.50 -2.35
C THR A 89 -4.66 5.40 -3.57
N VAL A 90 -4.35 6.69 -3.41
CA VAL A 90 -4.17 7.63 -4.51
C VAL A 90 -2.71 8.02 -4.55
N TYR A 91 -2.07 7.91 -5.71
CA TYR A 91 -0.68 8.36 -5.90
C TYR A 91 -0.54 9.16 -7.18
N PHE A 92 0.54 9.93 -7.27
CA PHE A 92 0.77 10.85 -8.38
C PHE A 92 2.06 10.51 -9.09
N GLU A 93 1.98 10.35 -10.41
CA GLU A 93 3.11 9.97 -11.25
C GLU A 93 2.99 10.61 -12.64
N ASN A 94 4.14 10.97 -13.21
CA ASN A 94 4.21 11.40 -14.60
C ASN A 94 3.84 10.24 -15.55
N GLY A 95 2.87 10.46 -16.42
CA GLY A 95 2.37 9.46 -17.37
C GLY A 95 1.04 8.83 -16.97
N ALA A 96 0.64 8.91 -15.69
CA ALA A 96 -0.70 8.50 -15.27
C ALA A 96 -1.79 9.43 -15.82
N THR A 97 -2.99 8.90 -16.03
CA THR A 97 -4.13 9.60 -16.65
C THR A 97 -5.30 9.76 -15.69
N LEU A 98 -6.31 10.55 -16.09
CA LEU A 98 -7.56 10.65 -15.33
C LEU A 98 -8.52 9.49 -15.62
N ASP A 99 -8.37 8.86 -16.78
CA ASP A 99 -9.07 7.63 -17.16
C ASP A 99 -8.30 6.41 -16.67
N PHE A 100 -8.99 5.27 -16.61
CA PHE A 100 -8.41 4.00 -16.18
C PHE A 100 -7.28 3.55 -17.11
N ASP A 101 -6.11 3.28 -16.52
CA ASP A 101 -4.94 2.71 -17.17
C ASP A 101 -4.43 1.51 -16.37
N LEU A 102 -4.35 0.34 -17.02
CA LEU A 102 -3.86 -0.91 -16.44
C LEU A 102 -2.41 -0.84 -15.91
N SER A 103 -1.64 0.14 -16.37
CA SER A 103 -0.25 0.37 -15.97
C SER A 103 -0.15 1.13 -14.64
N TYR A 104 -1.18 1.89 -14.29
CA TYR A 104 -1.16 2.80 -13.14
C TYR A 104 -2.25 2.49 -12.09
N ASP A 105 -3.33 1.84 -12.49
CA ASP A 105 -4.52 1.63 -11.67
C ASP A 105 -4.75 0.16 -11.31
N ALA A 106 -5.37 -0.04 -10.16
CA ALA A 106 -5.92 -1.33 -9.76
C ALA A 106 -7.44 -1.20 -9.52
N GLU A 107 -8.22 -1.93 -10.31
CA GLU A 107 -9.67 -1.99 -10.13
C GLU A 107 -10.04 -2.64 -8.80
N LYS A 108 -11.10 -2.12 -8.16
CA LYS A 108 -11.56 -2.63 -6.87
C LYS A 108 -12.22 -3.99 -7.06
N LEU A 109 -11.65 -5.00 -6.43
CA LEU A 109 -12.35 -6.26 -6.19
C LEU A 109 -13.20 -6.12 -4.94
N THR A 110 -14.51 -6.36 -5.08
CA THR A 110 -15.45 -6.25 -3.97
C THR A 110 -15.13 -7.29 -2.91
N ASN A 111 -14.90 -6.83 -1.68
CA ASN A 111 -14.71 -7.69 -0.54
C ASN A 111 -16.01 -8.44 -0.24
N PRO A 112 -15.98 -9.77 -0.06
CA PRO A 112 -17.17 -10.57 0.26
C PRO A 112 -17.77 -10.23 1.62
N THR A 113 -17.01 -9.54 2.48
CA THR A 113 -17.47 -9.03 3.77
C THR A 113 -18.40 -7.82 3.64
N GLY A 114 -18.49 -7.18 2.46
CA GLY A 114 -19.27 -5.97 2.23
C GLY A 114 -18.53 -4.67 2.58
N LEU A 115 -17.46 -4.70 3.37
CA LEU A 115 -16.64 -3.53 3.68
C LEU A 115 -15.74 -3.19 2.48
N ASN A 116 -15.99 -2.07 1.82
CA ASN A 116 -15.30 -1.66 0.61
C ASN A 116 -14.94 -0.17 0.67
N LEU A 117 -13.67 0.16 0.42
CA LEU A 117 -13.16 1.49 0.18
C LEU A 117 -12.45 1.50 -1.17
N SER A 118 -12.78 2.48 -1.99
CA SER A 118 -12.20 2.69 -3.32
C SER A 118 -12.32 4.16 -3.72
N THR A 119 -11.58 4.58 -4.73
CA THR A 119 -11.90 5.79 -5.49
C THR A 119 -12.92 5.46 -6.57
N SER A 120 -13.68 6.44 -7.04
CA SER A 120 -14.62 6.29 -8.14
C SER A 120 -14.22 7.18 -9.31
N LEU A 121 -14.06 6.58 -10.49
CA LEU A 121 -13.92 7.30 -11.75
C LEU A 121 -15.29 7.69 -12.32
N ALA A 122 -15.27 8.54 -13.36
CA ALA A 122 -16.42 8.77 -14.21
C ALA A 122 -16.92 7.44 -14.81
N GLY A 123 -18.25 7.28 -14.93
CA GLY A 123 -18.85 6.03 -15.38
C GLY A 123 -18.98 4.95 -14.30
N GLY A 124 -18.60 5.23 -13.05
CA GLY A 124 -18.89 4.37 -11.90
C GLY A 124 -17.90 3.23 -11.68
N ARG A 125 -16.72 3.27 -12.32
CA ARG A 125 -15.65 2.31 -12.08
C ARG A 125 -14.94 2.59 -10.76
N GLN A 126 -14.76 1.56 -9.92
CA GLN A 126 -14.09 1.69 -8.62
C GLN A 126 -12.64 1.21 -8.69
N LEU A 127 -11.72 1.94 -8.06
CA LEU A 127 -10.29 1.59 -7.99
C LEU A 127 -9.82 1.47 -6.54
N SER A 128 -9.06 0.42 -6.22
CA SER A 128 -8.35 0.29 -4.94
C SER A 128 -7.01 1.04 -4.94
N ILE A 129 -6.38 1.14 -6.12
CA ILE A 129 -5.20 1.98 -6.34
C ILE A 129 -5.51 2.86 -7.55
N ASN A 130 -5.36 4.16 -7.37
CA ASN A 130 -5.66 5.17 -8.37
C ASN A 130 -4.40 6.02 -8.64
N GLY A 131 -3.81 5.83 -9.81
CA GLY A 131 -2.74 6.65 -10.32
C GLY A 131 -3.28 7.92 -10.95
N GLN A 132 -2.80 9.07 -10.49
CA GLN A 132 -3.22 10.37 -10.98
C GLN A 132 -2.06 11.08 -11.70
N PRO A 133 -2.36 11.93 -12.71
CA PRO A 133 -1.34 12.76 -13.33
C PRO A 133 -0.59 13.57 -12.28
N GLU A 134 0.70 13.82 -12.53
CA GLU A 134 1.62 14.50 -11.60
C GLU A 134 0.97 15.62 -10.76
N LEU A 135 1.23 15.56 -9.46
CA LEU A 135 0.67 16.49 -8.49
C LEU A 135 1.21 17.90 -8.76
N SER A 136 0.30 18.83 -8.98
CA SER A 136 0.61 20.24 -9.24
C SER A 136 -0.07 21.13 -8.21
N THR A 137 0.11 22.44 -8.33
CA THR A 137 -0.58 23.42 -7.49
C THR A 137 -2.06 23.59 -7.85
N SER A 138 -2.52 23.03 -8.97
CA SER A 138 -3.93 23.04 -9.33
C SER A 138 -4.71 22.04 -8.49
N GLN A 139 -5.92 22.42 -8.05
CA GLN A 139 -6.79 21.54 -7.29
C GLN A 139 -7.01 20.21 -8.01
N ARG A 140 -6.87 19.11 -7.27
CA ARG A 140 -7.30 17.76 -7.68
C ARG A 140 -8.36 17.26 -6.71
N VAL A 141 -9.43 16.69 -7.26
CA VAL A 141 -10.52 16.09 -6.49
C VAL A 141 -10.68 14.66 -6.95
N VAL A 142 -10.60 13.74 -6.01
CA VAL A 142 -10.78 12.30 -6.26
C VAL A 142 -11.97 11.83 -5.44
N SER A 143 -13.04 11.45 -6.13
CA SER A 143 -14.25 10.90 -5.51
C SER A 143 -13.96 9.55 -4.87
N LEU A 144 -14.53 9.30 -3.69
CA LEU A 144 -14.46 8.02 -3.00
C LEU A 144 -15.79 7.28 -3.11
N ALA A 145 -15.71 5.96 -3.05
CA ALA A 145 -16.84 5.06 -2.95
C ALA A 145 -16.67 4.14 -1.73
N VAL A 146 -17.72 4.07 -0.92
CA VAL A 146 -17.72 3.32 0.34
C VAL A 146 -18.86 2.29 0.35
N GLY A 147 -18.52 1.02 0.51
CA GLY A 147 -19.45 -0.05 0.83
C GLY A 147 -19.25 -0.48 2.28
N VAL A 148 -20.34 -0.79 2.98
CA VAL A 148 -20.27 -1.24 4.36
C VAL A 148 -21.18 -2.46 4.58
N PRO A 149 -20.80 -3.40 5.48
CA PRO A 149 -21.61 -4.59 5.74
C PRO A 149 -22.94 -4.27 6.44
N THR A 150 -22.94 -3.28 7.32
CA THR A 150 -24.07 -2.94 8.19
C THR A 150 -24.13 -1.44 8.44
N ALA A 151 -25.32 -0.93 8.74
CA ALA A 151 -25.48 0.45 9.17
C ALA A 151 -24.75 0.66 10.51
N GLY A 152 -24.13 1.82 10.70
CA GLY A 152 -23.32 2.08 11.89
C GLY A 152 -22.28 3.17 11.68
N VAL A 153 -21.34 3.20 12.61
CA VAL A 153 -20.25 4.18 12.64
C VAL A 153 -19.00 3.59 11.99
N TYR A 154 -18.41 4.37 11.11
CA TYR A 154 -17.19 4.03 10.39
C TYR A 154 -16.18 5.17 10.49
N THR A 155 -14.92 4.81 10.34
CA THR A 155 -13.80 5.73 10.50
C THR A 155 -12.89 5.62 9.28
N PHE A 156 -12.63 6.76 8.64
CA PHE A 156 -11.50 6.93 7.76
C PHE A 156 -10.25 7.24 8.57
N SER A 157 -9.13 6.62 8.22
CA SER A 157 -7.80 7.01 8.71
C SER A 157 -6.85 7.21 7.55
N ALA A 158 -6.12 8.33 7.53
CA ALA A 158 -5.00 8.54 6.63
C ALA A 158 -3.79 7.75 7.14
N SER A 159 -3.70 6.47 6.74
CA SER A 159 -2.61 5.57 7.16
C SER A 159 -1.26 6.00 6.59
N GLN A 160 -1.26 6.65 5.42
CA GLN A 160 -0.06 7.20 4.80
C GLN A 160 -0.35 8.54 4.10
N LEU A 161 0.51 9.53 4.34
CA LEU A 161 0.58 10.81 3.63
C LEU A 161 2.06 11.04 3.29
N LEU A 162 2.47 10.65 2.08
CA LEU A 162 3.89 10.56 1.71
C LEU A 162 4.21 11.46 0.52
N ASN A 163 5.35 12.15 0.59
CA ASN A 163 5.94 12.96 -0.48
C ASN A 163 4.99 14.00 -1.12
N LEU A 164 4.01 14.51 -0.37
CA LEU A 164 3.04 15.50 -0.86
C LEU A 164 3.60 16.93 -0.99
N GLY A 165 4.85 17.14 -0.58
CA GLY A 165 5.49 18.45 -0.57
C GLY A 165 4.68 19.46 0.27
N THR A 166 4.33 20.60 -0.34
CA THR A 166 3.51 21.65 0.28
C THR A 166 2.03 21.54 -0.08
N VAL A 167 1.61 20.50 -0.81
CA VAL A 167 0.20 20.35 -1.20
C VAL A 167 -0.56 19.70 -0.06
N PRO A 168 -1.48 20.42 0.61
CA PRO A 168 -2.28 19.82 1.67
C PRO A 168 -3.35 18.92 1.07
N VAL A 169 -3.76 17.93 1.87
CA VAL A 169 -4.77 16.94 1.50
C VAL A 169 -5.90 16.99 2.51
N TYR A 170 -7.11 17.07 1.99
CA TYR A 170 -8.33 17.12 2.77
C TYR A 170 -9.24 15.96 2.44
N LEU A 171 -9.97 15.48 3.44
CA LEU A 171 -11.15 14.66 3.24
C LEU A 171 -12.40 15.56 3.31
N ARG A 172 -13.14 15.63 2.22
CA ARG A 172 -14.41 16.37 2.12
C ARG A 172 -15.58 15.41 2.31
N ASP A 173 -16.48 15.70 3.24
CA ASP A 173 -17.81 15.09 3.35
C ASP A 173 -18.86 16.09 2.83
N LEU A 174 -19.38 15.84 1.64
CA LEU A 174 -20.39 16.66 0.97
C LEU A 174 -21.76 16.59 1.64
N GLN A 175 -22.06 15.52 2.39
CA GLN A 175 -23.33 15.42 3.12
C GLN A 175 -23.36 16.37 4.31
N LEU A 176 -22.22 16.51 5.01
CA LEU A 176 -22.10 17.37 6.19
C LEU A 176 -21.42 18.72 5.89
N GLY A 177 -20.98 18.95 4.65
CA GLY A 177 -20.23 20.14 4.26
C GLY A 177 -18.89 20.28 5.00
N THR A 178 -18.33 19.18 5.52
CA THR A 178 -17.10 19.20 6.32
C THR A 178 -15.88 19.02 5.42
N LEU A 179 -14.82 19.79 5.68
CA LEU A 179 -13.51 19.64 5.04
C LEU A 179 -12.46 19.40 6.14
N THR A 180 -11.91 18.20 6.19
CA THR A 180 -10.97 17.77 7.23
C THR A 180 -9.55 17.75 6.68
N ASP A 181 -8.65 18.54 7.26
CA ASP A 181 -7.21 18.52 6.94
C ASP A 181 -6.57 17.24 7.49
N LEU A 182 -6.21 16.30 6.60
CA LEU A 182 -5.73 14.98 6.99
C LEU A 182 -4.34 15.03 7.63
N SER A 183 -3.59 16.12 7.46
CA SER A 183 -2.29 16.29 8.14
C SER A 183 -2.42 16.69 9.61
N LYS A 184 -3.52 17.36 9.97
CA LYS A 184 -3.81 17.82 11.34
C LYS A 184 -4.76 16.88 12.07
N GLN A 185 -5.73 16.35 11.34
CA GLN A 185 -6.72 15.41 11.83
C GLN A 185 -6.76 14.21 10.88
N PRO A 186 -5.88 13.21 11.10
CA PRO A 186 -5.75 12.07 10.20
C PRO A 186 -6.91 11.09 10.27
N VAL A 187 -7.91 11.36 11.12
CA VAL A 187 -9.04 10.47 11.39
C VAL A 187 -10.35 11.24 11.24
N TYR A 188 -11.29 10.66 10.49
CA TYR A 188 -12.62 11.21 10.32
C TYR A 188 -13.68 10.12 10.51
N GLN A 189 -14.59 10.34 11.45
CA GLN A 189 -15.66 9.41 11.80
C GLN A 189 -16.99 9.87 11.19
N PHE A 190 -17.75 8.93 10.65
CA PHE A 190 -19.05 9.19 10.05
C PHE A 190 -20.03 8.04 10.30
N THR A 191 -21.32 8.34 10.16
CA THR A 191 -22.39 7.33 10.28
C THR A 191 -22.96 6.99 8.91
N VAL A 192 -23.23 5.70 8.71
CA VAL A 192 -23.95 5.16 7.57
C VAL A 192 -25.31 4.64 8.04
N GLY A 193 -26.39 5.21 7.51
CA GLY A 193 -27.76 4.80 7.85
C GLY A 193 -28.30 3.63 7.00
N ASN A 194 -27.72 3.37 5.83
CA ASN A 194 -28.14 2.31 4.92
C ASN A 194 -26.90 1.62 4.31
N ALA A 195 -26.75 0.32 4.58
CA ALA A 195 -25.63 -0.49 4.11
C ALA A 195 -25.90 -1.23 2.79
N SER A 196 -27.12 -1.17 2.26
CA SER A 196 -27.52 -1.89 1.05
C SER A 196 -27.06 -1.23 -0.24
N ALA A 197 -26.52 0.00 -0.19
CA ALA A 197 -26.05 0.73 -1.36
C ALA A 197 -24.61 1.22 -1.17
N LEU A 198 -23.85 1.21 -2.27
CA LEU A 198 -22.54 1.84 -2.32
C LEU A 198 -22.71 3.36 -2.17
N LEU A 199 -22.07 3.93 -1.15
CA LEU A 199 -22.03 5.37 -0.93
C LEU A 199 -21.07 5.99 -1.94
N THR A 200 -21.63 6.66 -2.94
CA THR A 200 -20.88 7.43 -3.94
C THR A 200 -21.31 8.89 -3.85
N GLY A 201 -20.42 9.82 -4.25
CA GLY A 201 -20.71 11.26 -4.27
C GLY A 201 -20.83 11.92 -2.89
N ARG A 202 -20.53 11.23 -1.79
CA ARG A 202 -20.46 11.81 -0.45
C ARG A 202 -19.05 12.26 -0.07
N PHE A 203 -18.05 11.42 -0.35
CA PHE A 203 -16.69 11.64 0.13
C PHE A 203 -15.74 11.89 -1.02
N GLU A 204 -14.82 12.84 -0.83
CA GLU A 204 -13.76 13.13 -1.79
C GLU A 204 -12.44 13.39 -1.07
N LEU A 205 -11.34 12.99 -1.69
CA LEU A 205 -10.01 13.51 -1.39
C LEU A 205 -9.78 14.78 -2.22
N VAL A 206 -9.41 15.87 -1.55
CA VAL A 206 -9.11 17.15 -2.18
C VAL A 206 -7.66 17.52 -1.94
N PHE A 207 -6.91 17.71 -3.01
CA PHE A 207 -5.51 18.13 -3.01
C PHE A 207 -5.46 19.56 -3.55
N SER A 208 -5.19 20.55 -2.70
CA SER A 208 -5.14 21.95 -3.14
C SER A 208 -4.39 22.81 -2.13
N PRO A 209 -3.39 23.62 -2.53
CA PRO A 209 -3.01 24.75 -1.70
C PRO A 209 -4.24 25.67 -1.57
N GLN A 210 -4.66 25.98 -0.35
CA GLN A 210 -5.70 26.99 -0.11
C GLN A 210 -5.10 28.39 -0.21
#